data_AF-A0A419GM77-F1
#
_entry.id   AF-A0A419GM77-F1
#
_cell.length_a   1.000
_cell.length_b   1.000
_cell.length_c   1.000
_cell.angle_alpha   90.00
_cell.angle_beta   90.00
_cell.angle_gamma   90.00
#
_symmetry.space_group_name_H-M   'P 1'
#
loop_
_entity.id
_entity.type
_entity.pdbx_description
1 polymer ?
#
loop_
_entity_poly.entity_id
_entity_poly.type
_entity_poly.pdbx_seq_one_letter_code
_entity_poly.pdbx_strand_id
1 'polypeptide(L)'
;MRGEAANSGDHTVANAKGIYNELLGYFATRQDKLFVIITAPPLAEGETDAAAAANARAFNRWLVEDWLSEYPHDNVAVFDFYNVLTSSGGDPETSDLGSESGNHHRYRDGQIEYVTDQGDDHAAYAWEGDSHPTAAGGRKASAEFIDILNLAYARWRSS
;
A
#
# COMPACT_ATOMS: atom_id res chain seq x y z
N MET A 1 -4.93 -18.40 -2.89
CA MET A 1 -3.94 -18.83 -1.88
C MET A 1 -2.98 -19.83 -2.53
N ARG A 2 -1.89 -20.30 -1.92
CA ARG A 2 -0.82 -21.00 -2.68
C ARG A 2 -1.34 -22.27 -3.39
N GLY A 3 -1.50 -22.20 -4.72
CA GLY A 3 -2.06 -23.28 -5.55
C GLY A 3 -3.57 -23.20 -5.82
N GLU A 4 -4.27 -22.25 -5.21
CA GLU A 4 -5.73 -22.08 -5.32
C GLU A 4 -6.12 -21.05 -6.39
N ALA A 5 -7.32 -21.23 -6.97
CA ALA A 5 -7.88 -20.29 -7.92
C ALA A 5 -8.27 -18.95 -7.25
N ALA A 6 -8.14 -17.84 -7.98
CA ALA A 6 -8.39 -16.48 -7.45
C ALA A 6 -9.81 -16.26 -6.91
N ASN A 7 -10.77 -17.07 -7.35
CA ASN A 7 -12.16 -17.06 -6.93
C ASN A 7 -12.51 -18.14 -5.89
N SER A 8 -11.51 -18.87 -5.36
CA SER A 8 -11.75 -19.87 -4.31
C SER A 8 -12.06 -19.21 -2.97
N GLY A 9 -12.74 -19.95 -2.09
CA GLY A 9 -13.00 -19.52 -0.71
C GLY A 9 -11.73 -19.34 0.14
N ASP A 10 -10.56 -19.73 -0.36
CA ASP A 10 -9.28 -19.58 0.32
C ASP A 10 -8.68 -18.17 0.17
N HIS A 11 -9.26 -17.33 -0.68
CA HIS A 11 -8.90 -15.91 -0.83
C HIS A 11 -9.50 -15.06 0.29
N THR A 12 -9.03 -15.37 1.50
CA THR A 12 -9.47 -14.82 2.78
C THR A 12 -8.44 -13.83 3.31
N VAL A 13 -8.87 -12.81 4.08
CA VAL A 13 -7.95 -11.85 4.72
C VAL A 13 -6.97 -12.56 5.66
N ALA A 14 -7.46 -13.51 6.48
CA ALA A 14 -6.62 -14.28 7.39
C ALA A 14 -5.55 -15.08 6.63
N ASN A 15 -5.96 -15.66 5.51
CA ASN A 15 -5.10 -16.40 4.62
C ASN A 15 -4.02 -15.51 3.98
N ALA A 16 -4.39 -14.32 3.50
CA ALA A 16 -3.43 -13.34 3.00
C ALA A 16 -2.41 -12.94 4.09
N LYS A 17 -2.87 -12.63 5.31
CA LYS A 17 -1.98 -12.32 6.45
C LYS A 17 -1.02 -13.46 6.76
N GLY A 18 -1.48 -14.71 6.71
CA GLY A 18 -0.64 -15.90 6.88
C GLY A 18 0.53 -15.96 5.90
N ILE A 19 0.29 -15.69 4.61
CA ILE A 19 1.34 -15.65 3.59
C ILE A 19 2.39 -14.57 3.91
N TYR A 20 1.96 -13.37 4.26
CA TYR A 20 2.89 -12.28 4.63
C TYR A 20 3.70 -12.62 5.88
N ASN A 21 3.10 -13.24 6.89
CA ASN A 21 3.85 -13.72 8.07
C ASN A 21 4.89 -14.78 7.71
N GLU A 22 4.59 -15.71 6.79
CA GLU A 22 5.57 -16.70 6.32
C GLU A 22 6.75 -16.05 5.58
N LEU A 23 6.53 -14.96 4.84
CA LEU A 23 7.59 -14.24 4.11
C LEU A 23 8.64 -13.65 5.05
N LEU A 24 8.26 -13.23 6.27
CA LEU A 24 9.21 -12.68 7.26
C LEU A 24 10.33 -13.67 7.59
N GLY A 25 10.01 -14.97 7.65
CA GLY A 25 11.01 -16.01 7.87
C GLY A 25 12.08 -16.05 6.78
N TYR A 26 11.69 -15.84 5.52
CA TYR A 26 12.65 -15.73 4.41
C TYR A 26 13.44 -14.42 4.46
N PHE A 27 12.77 -13.29 4.70
CA PHE A 27 13.42 -11.96 4.75
C PHE A 27 14.51 -11.89 5.84
N ALA A 28 14.29 -12.55 6.98
CA ALA A 28 15.28 -12.62 8.06
C ALA A 28 16.58 -13.33 7.64
N THR A 29 16.53 -14.25 6.67
CA THR A 29 17.72 -14.92 6.13
C THR A 29 18.52 -14.06 5.14
N ARG A 30 17.96 -12.94 4.68
CA ARG A 30 18.49 -12.08 3.62
C ARG A 30 18.64 -10.62 4.08
N GLN A 31 19.26 -10.42 5.24
CA GLN A 31 19.58 -9.07 5.74
C GLN A 31 20.52 -8.28 4.81
N ASP A 32 21.15 -8.93 3.82
CA ASP A 32 21.89 -8.30 2.73
C ASP A 32 21.00 -7.66 1.64
N LYS A 33 19.67 -7.77 1.76
CA LYS A 33 18.69 -7.22 0.83
C LYS A 33 17.62 -6.44 1.56
N LEU A 34 17.29 -5.26 1.04
CA LEU A 34 16.07 -4.54 1.38
C LEU A 34 14.90 -5.12 0.58
N PHE A 35 13.85 -5.52 1.27
CA PHE A 35 12.56 -5.89 0.69
C PHE A 35 11.57 -4.74 0.87
N VAL A 36 10.87 -4.39 -0.19
CA VAL A 36 9.87 -3.32 -0.16
C VAL A 36 8.56 -3.88 -0.66
N ILE A 37 7.57 -3.95 0.22
CA ILE A 37 6.20 -4.33 -0.13
C ILE A 37 5.49 -3.09 -0.65
N ILE A 38 5.08 -3.13 -1.91
CA ILE A 38 4.11 -2.19 -2.49
C ILE A 38 2.75 -2.86 -2.34
N THR A 39 1.85 -2.25 -1.58
CA THR A 39 0.50 -2.83 -1.37
C THR A 39 -0.28 -2.93 -2.69
N ALA A 40 -1.28 -3.81 -2.74
CA ALA A 40 -2.13 -3.92 -3.93
C ALA A 40 -2.91 -2.61 -4.15
N PRO A 41 -3.13 -2.15 -5.40
CA PRO A 41 -3.95 -0.97 -5.67
C PRO A 41 -5.42 -1.18 -5.24
N PRO A 42 -6.17 -0.09 -5.00
CA PRO A 42 -7.61 -0.18 -4.81
C PRO A 42 -8.30 -0.52 -6.14
N LEU A 43 -9.49 -1.10 -6.06
CA LEU A 43 -10.34 -1.32 -7.24
C LEU A 43 -11.29 -0.14 -7.43
N ALA A 44 -11.71 0.10 -8.67
CA ALA A 44 -12.77 1.05 -8.98
C ALA A 44 -14.10 0.59 -8.35
N GLU A 45 -14.98 1.52 -8.00
CA GLU A 45 -16.25 1.24 -7.31
C GLU A 45 -17.14 0.20 -8.05
N GLY A 46 -17.15 0.22 -9.38
CA GLY A 46 -17.91 -0.75 -10.19
C GLY A 46 -17.27 -2.15 -10.30
N GLU A 47 -16.03 -2.33 -9.85
CA GLU A 47 -15.24 -3.55 -9.99
C GLU A 47 -15.11 -4.35 -8.68
N THR A 48 -15.69 -3.85 -7.59
CA THR A 48 -15.70 -4.48 -6.27
C THR A 48 -17.02 -4.20 -5.56
N ASP A 49 -17.26 -4.87 -4.44
CA ASP A 49 -18.28 -4.44 -3.48
C ASP A 49 -17.65 -3.74 -2.27
N ALA A 50 -18.47 -3.01 -1.52
CA ALA A 50 -18.03 -2.22 -0.37
C ALA A 50 -17.40 -3.06 0.74
N ALA A 51 -17.85 -4.31 0.94
CA ALA A 51 -17.28 -5.17 1.96
C ALA A 51 -15.88 -5.66 1.58
N ALA A 52 -15.69 -6.02 0.30
CA ALA A 52 -14.39 -6.38 -0.24
C ALA A 52 -13.42 -5.19 -0.25
N ALA A 53 -13.88 -3.98 -0.61
CA ALA A 53 -13.09 -2.76 -0.56
C ALA A 53 -12.62 -2.43 0.87
N ALA A 54 -13.54 -2.45 1.85
CA ALA A 54 -13.19 -2.24 3.25
C ALA A 54 -12.22 -3.30 3.80
N ASN A 55 -12.37 -4.56 3.40
CA ASN A 55 -11.44 -5.62 3.75
C ASN A 55 -10.04 -5.38 3.16
N ALA A 56 -9.96 -4.91 1.91
CA ALA A 56 -8.71 -4.58 1.25
C ALA A 56 -8.02 -3.39 1.96
N ARG A 57 -8.77 -2.33 2.29
CA ARG A 57 -8.28 -1.21 3.12
C ARG A 57 -7.70 -1.70 4.44
N ALA A 58 -8.47 -2.48 5.21
CA ALA A 58 -8.04 -2.98 6.52
C ALA A 58 -6.80 -3.89 6.42
N PHE A 59 -6.71 -4.69 5.36
CA PHE A 59 -5.54 -5.54 5.12
C PHE A 59 -4.28 -4.73 4.80
N ASN A 60 -4.37 -3.72 3.93
CA ASN A 60 -3.24 -2.87 3.57
C ASN A 60 -2.78 -2.01 4.74
N ARG A 61 -3.70 -1.50 5.56
CA ARG A 61 -3.36 -0.82 6.83
C ARG A 61 -2.60 -1.73 7.79
N TRP A 62 -3.06 -2.96 7.96
CA TRP A 62 -2.37 -3.95 8.80
C TRP A 62 -0.93 -4.21 8.36
N LEU A 63 -0.64 -4.23 7.05
CA LEU A 63 0.73 -4.36 6.54
C LEU A 63 1.64 -3.21 6.99
N VAL A 64 1.11 -1.99 7.05
CA VAL A 64 1.85 -0.78 7.44
C VAL A 64 1.97 -0.65 8.96
N GLU A 65 0.87 -0.83 9.67
CA GLU A 65 0.74 -0.48 11.09
C GLU A 65 1.19 -1.61 12.02
N ASP A 66 0.92 -2.88 11.66
CA ASP A 66 1.00 -3.99 12.61
C ASP A 66 1.99 -5.09 12.18
N TRP A 67 2.06 -5.41 10.89
CA TRP A 67 2.70 -6.64 10.40
C TRP A 67 4.19 -6.75 10.79
N LEU A 68 4.92 -5.64 10.82
CA LEU A 68 6.35 -5.60 11.15
C LEU A 68 6.64 -5.33 12.63
N SER A 69 5.62 -5.22 13.50
CA SER A 69 5.80 -4.81 14.91
C SER A 69 6.72 -5.72 15.72
N GLU A 70 6.74 -7.02 15.41
CA GLU A 70 7.61 -8.02 16.05
C GLU A 70 8.80 -8.46 15.18
N TYR A 71 8.96 -7.87 13.98
CA TYR A 71 10.03 -8.23 13.07
C TYR A 71 11.36 -7.56 13.50
N PRO A 72 12.43 -8.32 13.82
CA PRO A 72 13.60 -7.77 14.52
C PRO A 72 14.65 -7.11 13.62
N HIS A 73 14.39 -6.99 12.31
CA HIS A 73 15.37 -6.49 11.35
C HIS A 73 14.82 -5.29 10.57
N ASP A 74 15.73 -4.44 10.10
CA ASP A 74 15.39 -3.22 9.37
C ASP A 74 15.33 -3.39 7.85
N ASN A 75 15.36 -4.64 7.37
CA ASN A 75 15.50 -4.96 5.94
C ASN A 75 14.15 -5.18 5.22
N VAL A 76 13.03 -4.79 5.83
CA VAL A 76 11.69 -4.86 5.25
C VAL A 76 10.98 -3.53 5.46
N ALA A 77 10.38 -2.99 4.41
CA ALA A 77 9.55 -1.79 4.45
C ALA A 77 8.26 -1.98 3.65
N VAL A 78 7.26 -1.16 3.95
CA VAL A 78 5.94 -1.18 3.29
C VAL A 78 5.62 0.22 2.77
N PHE A 79 5.18 0.31 1.52
CA PHE A 79 4.60 1.51 0.94
C PHE A 79 3.14 1.24 0.59
N ASP A 80 2.25 2.08 1.12
CA ASP A 80 0.81 1.88 0.99
C ASP A 80 0.27 2.50 -0.29
N PHE A 81 0.56 1.83 -1.40
CA PHE A 81 0.04 2.17 -2.72
C PHE A 81 -1.49 2.18 -2.78
N TYR A 82 -2.15 1.30 -2.01
CA TYR A 82 -3.60 1.31 -1.86
C TYR A 82 -4.06 2.70 -1.39
N ASN A 83 -3.63 3.10 -0.20
CA ASN A 83 -4.06 4.33 0.44
C ASN A 83 -3.79 5.56 -0.43
N VAL A 84 -2.59 5.65 -1.01
CA VAL A 84 -2.18 6.78 -1.86
C VAL A 84 -3.10 6.98 -3.07
N LEU A 85 -3.73 5.92 -3.57
CA LEU A 85 -4.62 5.96 -4.73
C LEU A 85 -6.11 6.12 -4.38
N THR A 86 -6.47 6.28 -3.11
CA THR A 86 -7.87 6.44 -2.66
C THR A 86 -8.33 7.89 -2.47
N SER A 87 -7.51 8.85 -2.89
CA SER A 87 -7.87 10.28 -2.96
C SER A 87 -7.19 10.94 -4.15
N SER A 88 -7.85 11.91 -4.76
CA SER A 88 -7.29 12.71 -5.85
C SER A 88 -7.65 14.19 -5.68
N GLY A 89 -7.22 15.04 -6.62
CA GLY A 89 -7.58 16.46 -6.67
C GLY A 89 -9.01 16.74 -7.14
N GLY A 90 -9.89 15.73 -7.15
CA GLY A 90 -11.32 15.85 -7.49
C GLY A 90 -11.75 15.06 -8.72
N ASP A 91 -10.79 14.57 -9.53
CA ASP A 91 -11.04 13.69 -10.66
C ASP A 91 -9.85 12.73 -10.89
N PRO A 92 -9.99 11.68 -11.72
CA PRO A 92 -8.94 10.67 -11.93
C PRO A 92 -7.66 11.17 -12.60
N GLU A 93 -7.61 12.36 -13.19
CA GLU A 93 -6.41 12.92 -13.84
C GLU A 93 -5.80 14.10 -13.08
N THR A 94 -6.53 14.67 -12.12
CA THR A 94 -6.02 15.73 -11.25
C THR A 94 -5.38 15.14 -10.00
N SER A 95 -4.06 15.31 -9.87
CA SER A 95 -3.32 14.81 -8.72
C SER A 95 -3.44 15.73 -7.50
N ASP A 96 -3.58 15.14 -6.31
CA ASP A 96 -3.44 15.78 -4.99
C ASP A 96 -2.00 15.70 -4.43
N LEU A 97 -0.99 15.40 -5.27
CA LEU A 97 0.42 15.41 -4.85
C LEU A 97 0.82 16.77 -4.24
N GLY A 98 1.40 16.73 -3.05
CA GLY A 98 1.83 17.93 -2.31
C GLY A 98 0.69 18.68 -1.59
N SER A 99 -0.56 18.25 -1.76
CA SER A 99 -1.70 18.77 -1.02
C SER A 99 -1.59 18.45 0.49
N GLU A 100 -2.15 19.30 1.34
CA GLU A 100 -2.34 19.00 2.77
C GLU A 100 -3.55 18.10 3.02
N SER A 101 -4.52 18.12 2.09
CA SER A 101 -5.66 17.22 2.09
C SER A 101 -5.47 16.04 1.15
N GLY A 102 -6.11 14.92 1.49
CA GLY A 102 -6.02 13.67 0.75
C GLY A 102 -5.32 12.58 1.57
N ASN A 103 -5.45 11.35 1.09
CA ASN A 103 -4.73 10.20 1.60
C ASN A 103 -3.30 10.19 1.05
N HIS A 104 -2.35 10.01 1.96
CA HIS A 104 -0.92 10.06 1.67
C HIS A 104 -0.18 9.00 2.47
N HIS A 105 0.90 8.47 1.89
CA HIS A 105 1.94 7.75 2.61
C HIS A 105 3.27 8.32 2.12
N ARG A 106 3.70 9.42 2.73
CA ARG A 106 4.84 10.22 2.25
C ARG A 106 5.73 10.65 3.41
N TYR A 107 6.88 11.21 3.08
CA TYR A 107 7.73 11.89 4.04
C TYR A 107 7.75 13.38 3.73
N ARG A 108 7.35 14.21 4.69
CA ARG A 108 7.26 15.66 4.54
C ARG A 108 7.66 16.32 5.86
N ASP A 109 8.42 17.41 5.77
CA ASP A 109 8.80 18.25 6.91
C ASP A 109 9.40 17.47 8.11
N GLY A 110 10.18 16.43 7.80
CA GLY A 110 10.89 15.63 8.79
C GLY A 110 10.11 14.43 9.35
N GLN A 111 8.87 14.20 8.90
CA GLN A 111 7.98 13.19 9.47
C GLN A 111 7.32 12.33 8.39
N ILE A 112 6.97 11.10 8.74
CA ILE A 112 6.09 10.28 7.90
C ILE A 112 4.67 10.80 8.08
N GLU A 113 4.05 11.20 6.98
CA GLU A 113 2.62 11.49 6.91
C GLU A 113 1.91 10.26 6.35
N TYR A 114 1.13 9.60 7.21
CA TYR A 114 0.30 8.47 6.86
C TYR A 114 -1.17 8.83 7.12
N VAL A 115 -1.78 9.51 6.14
CA VAL A 115 -3.16 10.02 6.20
C VAL A 115 -4.05 9.03 5.47
N THR A 116 -5.10 8.57 6.16
CA THR A 116 -5.90 7.40 5.74
C THR A 116 -7.40 7.60 5.93
N ASP A 117 -7.87 8.82 6.08
CA ASP A 117 -9.26 9.15 6.43
C ASP A 117 -9.85 10.28 5.57
N GLN A 118 -9.18 10.65 4.47
CA GLN A 118 -9.56 11.75 3.57
C GLN A 118 -9.87 11.27 2.15
N GLY A 119 -10.43 10.07 2.04
CA GLY A 119 -10.81 9.43 0.78
C GLY A 119 -11.78 8.28 1.02
N ASP A 120 -11.93 7.41 0.03
CA ASP A 120 -12.80 6.23 0.10
C ASP A 120 -11.96 4.92 0.17
N ASP A 121 -12.63 3.77 0.15
CA ASP A 121 -12.00 2.47 -0.03
C ASP A 121 -11.83 2.10 -1.51
N HIS A 122 -12.23 2.97 -2.45
CA HIS A 122 -12.13 2.74 -3.90
C HIS A 122 -11.03 3.57 -4.56
N ALA A 123 -10.67 3.19 -5.79
CA ALA A 123 -9.69 3.91 -6.59
C ALA A 123 -10.20 5.30 -7.00
N ALA A 124 -9.48 6.35 -6.59
CA ALA A 124 -9.74 7.73 -7.02
C ALA A 124 -9.07 8.05 -8.38
N TYR A 125 -8.06 7.27 -8.76
CA TYR A 125 -7.32 7.39 -10.01
C TYR A 125 -7.66 6.26 -10.99
N ALA A 126 -8.93 5.99 -11.24
CA ALA A 126 -9.37 4.92 -12.13
C ALA A 126 -10.54 5.37 -13.01
N TRP A 127 -10.84 4.60 -14.04
CA TRP A 127 -12.01 4.79 -14.89
C TRP A 127 -13.01 3.66 -14.67
N GLU A 128 -14.28 3.89 -15.03
CA GLU A 128 -15.31 2.84 -14.96
C GLU A 128 -14.91 1.64 -15.83
N GLY A 129 -14.95 0.44 -15.25
CA GLY A 129 -14.53 -0.78 -15.93
C GLY A 129 -13.01 -1.00 -16.02
N ASP A 130 -12.19 -0.09 -15.48
CA ASP A 130 -10.73 -0.21 -15.50
C ASP A 130 -10.11 0.27 -14.18
N SER A 131 -9.74 -0.68 -13.32
CA SER A 131 -9.07 -0.41 -12.04
C SER A 131 -7.58 -0.09 -12.18
N HIS A 132 -7.02 -0.06 -13.39
CA HIS A 132 -5.62 0.38 -13.53
C HIS A 132 -5.51 1.86 -13.18
N PRO A 133 -4.50 2.25 -12.39
CA PRO A 133 -4.31 3.65 -12.02
C PRO A 133 -4.02 4.50 -13.27
N THR A 134 -4.64 5.67 -13.34
CA THR A 134 -4.31 6.68 -14.35
C THR A 134 -2.85 7.11 -14.26
N ALA A 135 -2.38 7.81 -15.29
CA ALA A 135 -1.04 8.36 -15.29
C ALA A 135 -0.84 9.38 -14.16
N ALA A 136 -1.89 10.11 -13.75
CA ALA A 136 -1.84 11.02 -12.60
C ALA A 136 -1.63 10.26 -11.28
N GLY A 137 -2.37 9.18 -11.05
CA GLY A 137 -2.22 8.33 -9.86
C GLY A 137 -0.85 7.68 -9.79
N GLY A 138 -0.37 7.13 -10.91
CA GLY A 138 0.96 6.54 -10.99
C GLY A 138 2.08 7.54 -10.70
N ARG A 139 1.94 8.80 -11.18
CA ARG A 139 2.90 9.88 -10.88
C ARG A 139 2.88 10.29 -9.41
N LYS A 140 1.69 10.45 -8.79
CA LYS A 140 1.58 10.73 -7.34
C LYS A 140 2.28 9.65 -6.53
N ALA A 141 1.89 8.40 -6.76
CA ALA A 141 2.42 7.27 -6.01
C ALA A 141 3.94 7.13 -6.16
N SER A 142 4.47 7.33 -7.37
CA SER A 142 5.92 7.31 -7.59
C SER A 142 6.63 8.43 -6.83
N ALA A 143 6.06 9.64 -6.81
CA ALA A 143 6.64 10.77 -6.09
C ALA A 143 6.68 10.52 -4.57
N GLU A 144 5.57 10.07 -3.97
CA GLU A 144 5.51 9.77 -2.54
C GLU A 144 6.39 8.55 -2.17
N PHE A 145 6.46 7.55 -3.05
CA PHE A 145 7.26 6.35 -2.83
C PHE A 145 8.76 6.63 -2.72
N ILE A 146 9.30 7.55 -3.52
CA ILE A 146 10.75 7.84 -3.55
C ILE A 146 11.25 8.24 -2.16
N ASP A 147 10.49 9.08 -1.44
CA ASP A 147 10.93 9.53 -0.13
C ASP A 147 10.85 8.42 0.93
N ILE A 148 9.81 7.60 0.89
CA ILE A 148 9.69 6.41 1.76
C ILE A 148 10.81 5.40 1.46
N LEU A 149 11.14 5.17 0.19
CA LEU A 149 12.23 4.30 -0.21
C LEU A 149 13.58 4.81 0.30
N ASN A 150 13.85 6.11 0.18
CA ASN A 150 15.07 6.72 0.69
C ASN A 150 15.20 6.54 2.21
N LEU A 151 14.11 6.74 2.95
CA LEU A 151 14.08 6.54 4.40
C LEU A 151 14.32 5.07 4.78
N ALA A 152 13.61 4.14 4.13
CA ALA A 152 13.76 2.71 4.34
C ALA A 152 15.20 2.24 4.05
N TYR A 153 15.77 2.72 2.95
CA TYR A 153 17.16 2.44 2.59
C TYR A 153 18.15 2.98 3.63
N ALA A 154 17.99 4.24 4.06
CA ALA A 154 18.86 4.83 5.07
C ALA A 154 18.81 4.05 6.39
N ARG A 155 17.62 3.69 6.86
CA ARG A 155 17.41 2.87 8.06
C ARG A 155 18.12 1.52 7.94
N TRP A 156 17.87 0.78 6.85
CA TRP A 156 18.50 -0.52 6.59
C TRP A 156 20.02 -0.45 6.46
N ARG A 157 20.57 0.62 5.89
CA ARG A 157 22.03 0.78 5.77
C ARG A 157 22.72 1.16 7.07
N SER A 158 21.95 1.65 8.06
CA SER A 158 22.45 2.04 9.37
C SER A 158 22.28 0.96 10.46
N SER A 159 21.56 -0.13 10.16
CA SER A 159 21.32 -1.27 11.06
C SER A 159 22.48 -2.25 11.13
#